data_AF-A0A818NLK6-F1
#
_entry.id   AF-A0A818NLK6-F1
#
_cell.length_a   1.000
_cell.length_b   1.000
_cell.length_c   1.000
_cell.angle_alpha   90.00
_cell.angle_beta   90.00
_cell.angle_gamma   90.00
#
_symmetry.space_group_name_H-M   'P 1'
#
loop_
_entity.id
_entity.type
_entity.pdbx_description
1 polymer ?
#
loop_
_entity_poly.entity_id
_entity_poly.type
_entity_poly.pdbx_seq_one_letter_code
_entity_poly.pdbx_strand_id
1 'polypeptide(L)'
;MQLKRSSGILLHITSLPSSYGIGDVGPEAFKFIDFLVETKQKLWQTLPIYPINSPSPYSTSNNLSGDINHELPANADKPIEKK
;
A
#
# COMPACT_ATOMS: atom_id res chain seq x y z
N MET A 1 -21.50 2.94 -5.63
CA MET A 1 -21.40 3.76 -4.41
C MET A 1 -21.68 5.20 -4.76
N GLN A 2 -22.55 5.89 -4.03
CA GLN A 2 -22.80 7.31 -4.23
C GLN A 2 -22.04 8.09 -3.15
N LEU A 3 -20.98 8.78 -3.54
CA LEU A 3 -20.19 9.58 -2.61
C LEU A 3 -20.96 10.86 -2.29
N LYS A 4 -21.27 11.07 -1.02
CA LYS A 4 -21.76 12.38 -0.54
C LYS A 4 -20.64 13.40 -0.68
N ARG A 5 -21.00 14.67 -0.94
CA ARG A 5 -20.02 15.76 -1.04
C ARG A 5 -19.10 15.76 0.18
N SER A 6 -17.82 15.59 -0.08
CA SER A 6 -16.77 15.39 0.92
C SER A 6 -15.46 16.01 0.42
N SER A 7 -14.57 16.30 1.36
CA SER A 7 -13.19 16.68 1.10
C SER A 7 -12.27 15.79 1.92
N GLY A 8 -11.00 15.76 1.56
CA GLY A 8 -10.01 14.92 2.22
C GLY A 8 -8.60 15.34 1.90
N ILE A 9 -7.66 14.64 2.53
CA ILE A 9 -6.23 14.85 2.37
C ILE A 9 -5.58 13.59 1.82
N LEU A 10 -4.71 13.77 0.82
CA LEU A 10 -3.77 12.74 0.36
C LEU A 10 -2.47 12.91 1.14
N LEU A 11 -2.15 11.93 1.98
CA LEU A 11 -0.90 11.91 2.75
C LEU A 11 -0.48 10.46 2.96
N HIS A 12 0.77 10.12 2.62
CA HIS A 12 1.29 8.79 2.89
C HIS A 12 1.64 8.62 4.37
N ILE A 13 1.50 7.40 4.90
CA ILE A 13 1.85 7.08 6.30
C ILE A 13 3.31 7.42 6.58
N THR A 14 4.22 7.16 5.64
CA THR A 14 5.66 7.43 5.81
C THR A 14 5.99 8.93 5.95
N SER A 15 5.07 9.81 5.56
CA SER A 15 5.21 11.26 5.68
C SER A 15 4.75 11.80 7.04
N LEU A 16 4.19 10.96 7.92
CA LEU A 16 3.85 11.35 9.27
C LEU A 16 5.11 11.62 10.11
N PRO A 17 5.07 12.60 11.03
CA PRO A 17 6.24 13.02 11.81
C PRO A 17 6.52 12.06 12.97
N SER A 18 6.90 10.81 12.70
CA SER A 18 7.26 9.84 13.74
C SER A 18 8.66 10.08 14.33
N SER A 19 8.84 9.69 15.59
CA SER A 19 10.12 9.77 16.31
C SER A 19 11.19 8.83 15.76
N TYR A 20 10.83 7.87 14.91
CA TYR A 20 11.74 6.85 14.37
C TYR A 20 12.27 7.17 12.96
N GLY A 21 12.11 8.42 12.49
CA GLY A 21 12.66 8.89 11.20
C GLY A 21 11.83 8.53 9.97
N ILE A 22 10.82 7.66 10.11
CA ILE A 22 9.82 7.37 9.08
C ILE A 22 8.44 7.25 9.74
N GLY A 23 7.42 7.83 9.12
CA GLY A 23 6.06 7.79 9.66
C GLY A 23 5.50 6.36 9.77
N ASP A 24 4.67 6.15 10.79
CA ASP A 24 4.11 4.86 11.17
C ASP A 24 2.63 5.00 11.56
N VAL A 25 1.98 3.87 11.85
CA VAL A 25 0.59 3.84 12.38
C VAL A 25 0.62 3.91 13.91
N GLY A 26 1.31 4.92 14.44
CA GLY A 26 1.47 5.19 15.87
C GLY A 26 0.71 6.44 16.35
N PRO A 27 1.13 7.06 17.47
CA PRO A 27 0.46 8.22 18.06
C PRO A 27 0.24 9.40 17.08
N GLU A 28 1.19 9.63 16.18
CA GLU A 28 1.11 10.72 15.19
C GLU A 28 0.04 10.46 14.12
N ALA A 29 -0.24 9.20 13.79
CA ALA A 29 -1.36 8.86 12.92
C ALA A 29 -2.70 9.20 13.59
N PHE A 30 -2.85 8.93 14.89
CA PHE A 30 -4.05 9.33 15.64
C PHE A 30 -4.21 10.84 15.70
N LYS A 31 -3.14 11.59 15.97
CA LYS A 31 -3.17 13.06 15.93
C LYS A 31 -3.55 13.59 14.55
N PHE A 32 -3.09 12.94 13.48
CA PHE A 32 -3.49 13.29 12.13
C PHE A 32 -4.98 13.03 11.89
N ILE A 33 -5.53 11.92 12.39
CA ILE A 33 -6.99 11.68 12.35
C ILE A 33 -7.75 12.75 13.14
N ASP A 34 -7.30 13.11 14.35
CA ASP A 34 -7.92 14.17 15.15
C ASP A 34 -7.94 15.50 14.38
N PHE A 35 -6.84 15.83 13.69
CA PHE A 35 -6.77 16.98 12.80
C PHE A 35 -7.78 16.90 11.64
N LEU A 36 -7.95 15.73 10.99
CA LEU A 36 -8.96 15.55 9.95
C LEU A 36 -10.37 15.77 10.49
N VAL A 37 -10.66 15.27 11.69
CA VAL A 37 -11.95 15.47 12.37
C VAL A 37 -12.19 16.95 12.67
N GLU A 38 -11.22 17.63 13.26
CA GLU A 38 -11.29 19.06 13.60
C GLU A 38 -11.52 19.92 12.35
N THR A 39 -10.83 19.59 11.26
CA THR A 39 -10.92 20.30 9.97
C THR A 39 -12.06 19.80 9.07
N LYS A 40 -12.91 18.89 9.56
CA LYS A 40 -14.07 18.31 8.87
C LYS A 40 -13.74 17.59 7.56
N GLN A 41 -12.50 17.12 7.42
CA GLN A 41 -12.11 16.23 6.33
C GLN A 41 -12.70 14.85 6.58
N LYS A 42 -13.25 14.25 5.52
CA LYS A 42 -13.97 12.97 5.60
C LYS A 42 -13.20 11.81 4.98
N LEU A 43 -12.15 12.11 4.24
CA LEU A 43 -11.35 11.15 3.49
C LEU A 43 -9.87 11.36 3.83
N TRP A 44 -9.17 10.25 4.06
CA TRP A 44 -7.72 10.20 4.05
C TRP A 44 -7.33 9.20 2.97
N GLN A 45 -6.63 9.70 1.96
CA GLN A 45 -6.08 8.86 0.90
C GLN A 45 -4.60 8.63 1.16
N THR A 46 -4.15 7.39 0.96
CA THR A 46 -2.74 6.99 1.01
C THR A 46 -2.32 6.43 -0.35
N LEU A 47 -1.01 6.35 -0.57
CA LEU A 47 -0.43 5.53 -1.62
C LEU A 47 -0.53 4.03 -1.22
N PRO A 48 -0.29 3.09 -2.16
CA PRO A 48 -0.37 1.67 -1.84
C PRO A 48 0.61 1.26 -0.74
N ILE A 49 0.13 0.41 0.16
CA ILE A 49 0.90 -0.11 1.29
C ILE A 49 1.25 -1.56 0.96
N TYR A 50 2.50 -1.77 0.54
CA TYR A 50 3.06 -3.09 0.26
C TYR A 50 4.36 -3.30 1.04
N PRO A 51 4.79 -4.54 1.27
CA PRO A 51 6.14 -4.83 1.75
C PRO A 51 7.16 -4.14 0.84
N ILE A 52 8.03 -3.34 1.43
CA ILE A 52 8.95 -2.47 0.71
C ILE A 52 10.12 -3.31 0.19
N ASN A 53 10.12 -3.59 -1.11
CA ASN A 53 11.25 -4.11 -1.89
C ASN A 53 11.84 -3.03 -2.83
N SER A 54 11.25 -1.83 -2.86
CA SER A 54 11.62 -0.71 -3.72
C SER A 54 11.21 0.62 -3.07
N PRO A 55 11.93 1.73 -3.31
CA PRO A 55 11.57 3.05 -2.76
C PRO A 55 10.27 3.63 -3.34
N SER A 56 9.77 3.11 -4.46
CA SER A 56 8.49 3.53 -5.03
C SER A 56 7.33 2.68 -4.50
N PRO A 57 6.26 3.29 -3.96
CA PRO A 57 5.10 2.56 -3.42
C PRO A 57 4.27 1.85 -4.51
N TYR A 58 4.60 2.07 -5.78
CA TYR A 58 3.97 1.41 -6.93
C TYR A 58 4.85 0.32 -7.54
N SER A 59 6.09 0.19 -7.10
CA SER A 59 7.05 -0.78 -7.64
C SER A 59 7.17 -1.93 -6.65
N THR A 60 6.39 -2.99 -6.87
CA THR A 60 6.45 -4.21 -6.05
C THR A 60 6.55 -5.42 -6.98
N SER A 61 7.47 -6.35 -6.67
CA SER A 61 7.58 -7.68 -7.31
C SER A 61 6.50 -8.66 -6.87
N ASN A 62 5.69 -8.29 -5.87
CA ASN A 62 4.66 -9.13 -5.29
C ASN A 62 3.33 -8.40 -5.39
N ASN A 63 2.61 -8.65 -6.49
CA ASN A 63 1.17 -8.54 -6.45
C ASN A 63 0.68 -9.51 -5.38
N LEU A 64 -0.13 -9.06 -4.43
CA LEU A 64 -0.98 -9.97 -3.67
C LEU A 64 -1.91 -10.63 -4.70
N SER A 65 -1.48 -11.77 -5.25
CA SER A 65 -1.90 -12.25 -6.57
C SER A 65 -3.41 -12.49 -6.64
N GLY A 66 -4.14 -11.51 -7.16
CA GLY A 66 -5.38 -11.70 -7.89
C GLY A 66 -5.11 -12.03 -9.37
N ASP A 67 -3.89 -12.48 -9.69
CA ASP A 67 -3.57 -13.02 -11.00
C ASP A 67 -3.71 -14.54 -10.95
N ILE A 68 -4.84 -15.03 -11.46
CA ILE A 68 -5.07 -16.46 -11.75
C ILE A 68 -4.23 -16.96 -12.94
N ASN A 69 -3.50 -16.06 -13.61
CA ASN A 69 -2.67 -16.35 -14.79
C ASN A 69 -1.20 -16.02 -14.56
N HIS A 70 -0.71 -16.02 -13.30
CA HIS A 70 0.73 -16.21 -13.11
C HIS A 70 1.05 -17.64 -13.54
N GLU A 71 1.36 -17.78 -14.82
CA GLU A 71 1.86 -19.00 -15.42
C GLU A 71 2.93 -19.59 -14.49
N LEU A 72 2.73 -20.87 -14.23
CA LEU A 72 3.70 -21.78 -13.65
C LEU A 72 5.07 -21.49 -14.27
N PRO A 73 6.17 -21.61 -13.49
CA PRO A 73 7.51 -21.40 -14.03
C PRO A 73 7.65 -22.18 -15.34
N ALA A 74 8.11 -21.49 -16.37
CA ALA A 74 8.36 -21.98 -17.73
C ALA A 74 9.48 -23.05 -17.77
N ASN A 75 9.33 -24.13 -17.00
CA ASN A 75 10.25 -25.26 -16.86
C ASN A 75 9.51 -26.54 -16.42
N ALA A 76 8.27 -26.76 -16.87
CA ALA A 76 7.59 -28.05 -16.72
C ALA A 76 7.76 -28.99 -17.93
N ASP A 77 8.56 -28.62 -18.94
CA ASP A 77 8.84 -29.45 -20.12
C ASP A 77 10.35 -29.66 -20.33
N LYS A 78 11.00 -30.39 -19.43
CA LYS A 78 12.12 -31.23 -19.84
C LYS A 78 11.75 -32.69 -19.62
N PRO A 79 11.65 -33.51 -20.70
CA PRO A 79 11.36 -34.91 -20.56
C PRO A 79 12.49 -35.57 -19.76
N ILE A 80 12.11 -36.41 -18.80
CA ILE A 80 13.02 -37.31 -18.11
C ILE A 80 13.56 -38.27 -19.19
N GLU A 81 14.77 -38.02 -19.69
CA GLU A 81 15.48 -38.98 -20.53
C GLU A 81 15.75 -40.24 -19.71
N LYS A 82 15.00 -41.30 -20.02
CA LYS A 82 15.40 -42.67 -19.71
C LYS A 82 16.43 -43.11 -20.74
N LYS A 83 17.71 -43.08 -20.37
CA LYS A 83 18.68 -44.14 -20.72
C LYS A 83 19.96 -44.01 -19.91
#